data_AF-A0A6D2KZL6-F1
#
_entry.id   AF-A0A6D2KZL6-F1
#
_cell.length_a   1.000
_cell.length_b   1.000
_cell.length_c   1.000
_cell.angle_alpha   90.00
_cell.angle_beta   90.00
_cell.angle_gamma   90.00
#
_symmetry.space_group_name_H-M   'P 1'
#
loop_
_entity.id
_entity.type
_entity.pdbx_description
1 polymer ?
#
loop_
_entity_poly.entity_id
_entity_poly.type
_entity_poly.pdbx_seq_one_letter_code
_entity_poly.pdbx_strand_id
1 'polypeptide(L)'
;MDEIAKARKSGHKEAAKTLVILNHDDRKSVLRAACYLSTDNLKKQCAILGCNLTKKLNRHCCSGGHRKYAEKLSRANHAFHHFEGFTGPANRNIICFSSVVLMSEDIHVGFPHLKDPKIFTTYPWAQPKVFCTTKPPQRCDWLFSYKPPTVYHAISPSTELDIHWKLGSKRPQVFNGHEVKIQNMTLSFGTRKESQELKAEQGGKWTCILYQCKDASLYCLSFAKDAKTLDKNIAQGQGDGAANEDIHRDLNCSNVFVNGNIGQVKIGDTSEVKL
;
A
#
# COMPACT_ATOMS: atom_id res chain seq x y z
N MET A 1 -36.38 -8.93 31.25
CA MET A 1 -34.91 -8.85 31.34
C MET A 1 -34.17 -9.59 30.21
N ASP A 2 -34.85 -10.24 29.27
CA ASP A 2 -34.20 -11.05 28.22
C ASP A 2 -33.87 -10.33 26.89
N GLU A 3 -34.44 -9.15 26.61
CA GLU A 3 -34.17 -8.47 25.32
C GLU A 3 -32.84 -7.71 25.29
N ILE A 4 -32.39 -7.20 26.43
CA ILE A 4 -31.08 -6.53 26.58
C ILE A 4 -29.92 -7.53 26.45
N ALA A 5 -30.13 -8.80 26.83
CA ALA A 5 -29.17 -9.89 26.64
C ALA A 5 -29.10 -10.35 25.17
N LYS A 6 -30.21 -10.30 24.43
CA LYS A 6 -30.25 -10.55 22.98
C LYS A 6 -29.54 -9.45 22.18
N ALA A 7 -29.70 -8.18 22.56
CA ALA A 7 -29.01 -7.05 21.94
C ALA A 7 -27.47 -7.07 22.16
N ARG A 8 -27.01 -7.59 23.31
CA ARG A 8 -25.56 -7.76 23.55
C ARG A 8 -24.90 -8.89 22.73
N LYS A 9 -25.67 -9.90 22.31
CA LYS A 9 -25.19 -10.97 21.40
C LYS A 9 -25.20 -10.56 19.93
N SER A 10 -26.02 -9.60 19.51
CA SER A 10 -26.07 -9.10 18.12
C SER A 10 -25.00 -8.04 17.80
N GLY A 11 -24.64 -7.17 18.76
CA GLY A 11 -23.64 -6.12 18.55
C GLY A 11 -22.23 -6.64 18.22
N HIS A 12 -21.88 -7.86 18.64
CA HIS A 12 -20.61 -8.50 18.25
C HIS A 12 -20.64 -9.16 16.86
N LYS A 13 -21.83 -9.48 16.33
CA LYS A 13 -22.00 -9.97 14.95
C LYS A 13 -22.07 -8.83 13.93
N GLU A 14 -22.57 -7.65 14.33
CA GLU A 14 -22.57 -6.47 13.45
C GLU A 14 -21.17 -5.90 13.23
N ALA A 15 -20.32 -5.81 14.27
CA ALA A 15 -18.93 -5.36 14.09
C ALA A 15 -18.09 -6.31 13.21
N ALA A 16 -18.53 -7.57 13.03
CA ALA A 16 -17.94 -8.53 12.10
C ALA A 16 -18.55 -8.46 10.69
N LYS A 17 -19.76 -7.89 10.54
CA LYS A 17 -20.39 -7.55 9.25
C LYS A 17 -19.91 -6.21 8.70
N THR A 18 -19.50 -5.26 9.55
CA THR A 18 -19.00 -3.94 9.15
C THR A 18 -17.64 -3.96 8.43
N LEU A 19 -17.00 -5.12 8.29
CA LEU A 19 -15.74 -5.24 7.53
C LEU A 19 -15.77 -6.37 6.48
N VAL A 20 -16.96 -6.69 5.98
CA VAL A 20 -17.20 -7.48 4.75
C VAL A 20 -18.36 -6.84 3.98
N ILE A 21 -18.32 -5.52 3.78
CA ILE A 21 -19.10 -4.81 2.75
C ILE A 21 -18.20 -3.67 2.23
N LEU A 22 -17.22 -4.03 1.41
CA LEU A 22 -16.84 -3.21 0.25
C LEU A 22 -17.40 -3.88 -1.03
N ASN A 23 -18.52 -4.58 -0.88
CA ASN A 23 -19.32 -5.11 -1.97
C ASN A 23 -20.78 -5.18 -1.50
N HIS A 24 -21.62 -4.43 -2.20
CA HIS A 24 -23.07 -4.24 -2.03
C HIS A 24 -23.58 -3.36 -0.88
N ASP A 25 -24.08 -2.20 -1.31
CA ASP A 25 -24.98 -1.29 -0.63
C ASP A 25 -24.40 -0.37 0.46
N ASP A 26 -24.26 0.87 -0.01
CA ASP A 26 -24.55 2.09 0.70
C ASP A 26 -23.42 2.70 1.56
N ARG A 27 -23.10 3.94 1.15
CA ARG A 27 -22.40 5.02 1.88
C ARG A 27 -20.88 5.04 1.82
N LYS A 28 -20.42 5.89 0.90
CA LYS A 28 -19.28 6.82 1.02
C LYS A 28 -18.25 6.45 2.10
N SER A 29 -17.19 5.75 1.71
CA SER A 29 -15.89 5.93 2.34
C SER A 29 -14.85 6.22 1.27
N VAL A 30 -14.51 7.50 1.13
CA VAL A 30 -13.11 7.86 0.85
C VAL A 30 -12.32 7.15 1.94
N LEU A 31 -11.39 6.25 1.58
CA LEU A 31 -10.34 5.80 2.49
C LEU A 31 -9.63 7.08 2.93
N ARG A 32 -10.07 7.68 4.04
CA ARG A 32 -9.43 8.88 4.57
C ARG A 32 -7.97 8.50 4.84
N ALA A 33 -7.12 9.23 4.14
CA ALA A 33 -5.67 9.24 4.19
C ALA A 33 -5.14 8.98 5.61
N ALA A 34 -4.22 8.01 5.72
CA ALA A 34 -3.47 7.63 6.91
C ALA A 34 -4.26 7.20 8.17
N CYS A 35 -4.21 5.90 8.45
CA CYS A 35 -4.67 5.32 9.71
C CYS A 35 -3.76 5.63 10.91
N TYR A 36 -2.55 6.13 10.66
CA TYR A 36 -1.64 6.57 11.70
C TYR A 36 -1.21 7.97 11.32
N LEU A 37 -1.81 8.99 11.93
CA LEU A 37 -1.43 10.38 11.70
C LEU A 37 -0.27 10.81 12.62
N SER A 38 0.05 9.99 13.62
CA SER A 38 1.10 10.21 14.62
C SER A 38 1.51 8.88 15.28
N THR A 39 2.59 8.92 16.06
CA THR A 39 3.01 7.81 16.94
C THR A 39 2.00 7.53 18.06
N ASP A 40 1.32 8.56 18.56
CA ASP A 40 0.26 8.41 19.57
C ASP A 40 -0.97 7.68 19.00
N ASN A 41 -1.28 7.95 17.73
CA ASN A 41 -2.33 7.25 17.00
C ASN A 41 -2.03 5.75 16.89
N LEU A 42 -0.78 5.35 16.63
CA LEU A 42 -0.36 3.94 16.59
C LEU A 42 -0.69 3.19 17.89
N LYS A 43 -0.49 3.84 19.04
CA LYS A 43 -0.75 3.27 20.37
C LYS A 43 -2.24 3.14 20.67
N LYS A 44 -3.09 3.96 20.07
CA LYS A 44 -4.53 4.04 20.38
C LYS A 44 -5.42 3.41 19.31
N GLN A 45 -4.99 3.36 18.05
CA GLN A 45 -5.81 2.92 16.93
C GLN A 45 -5.56 1.47 16.54
N CYS A 46 -6.59 0.86 15.93
CA CYS A 46 -6.57 -0.51 15.44
C CYS A 46 -5.37 -0.76 14.51
N ALA A 47 -4.74 -1.93 14.67
CA ALA A 47 -3.57 -2.34 13.89
C ALA A 47 -3.90 -2.67 12.43
N ILE A 48 -5.16 -2.99 12.12
CA ILE A 48 -5.57 -3.26 10.74
C ILE A 48 -5.57 -1.96 9.92
N LEU A 49 -4.89 -1.97 8.78
CA LEU A 49 -4.89 -0.84 7.87
C LEU A 49 -6.32 -0.52 7.40
N GLY A 50 -6.63 0.76 7.30
CA GLY A 50 -7.96 1.29 6.93
C GLY A 50 -8.89 1.51 8.13
N CYS A 51 -8.58 0.98 9.31
CA CYS A 51 -9.43 1.14 10.48
C CYS A 51 -8.96 2.28 11.40
N ASN A 52 -9.81 3.28 11.58
CA ASN A 52 -9.54 4.43 12.46
C ASN A 52 -10.10 4.28 13.88
N LEU A 53 -10.69 3.12 14.21
CA LEU A 53 -11.29 2.87 15.52
C LEU A 53 -10.23 2.70 16.60
N THR A 54 -10.51 3.27 17.77
CA THR A 54 -9.69 3.10 18.98
C THR A 54 -9.74 1.65 19.47
N LYS A 55 -8.60 1.10 19.88
CA LYS A 55 -8.51 -0.22 20.52
C LYS A 55 -8.56 -0.09 22.04
N LYS A 56 -9.02 -1.14 22.71
CA LYS A 56 -8.94 -1.24 24.17
C LYS A 56 -7.47 -1.34 24.59
N LEU A 57 -7.18 -0.90 25.82
CA LEU A 57 -5.87 -1.10 26.45
C LEU A 57 -5.47 -2.58 26.36
N ASN A 58 -4.21 -2.86 26.04
CA ASN A 58 -3.64 -4.21 25.86
C ASN A 58 -4.23 -5.03 24.68
N ARG A 59 -4.87 -4.38 23.70
CA ARG A 59 -5.23 -5.02 22.43
C ARG A 59 -4.55 -4.31 21.28
N HIS A 60 -4.31 -5.03 20.18
CA HIS A 60 -3.79 -4.45 18.94
C HIS A 60 -4.90 -4.07 17.96
N CYS A 61 -6.06 -4.73 18.02
CA CYS A 61 -7.23 -4.41 17.20
C CYS A 61 -8.43 -3.96 18.05
N CYS A 62 -9.33 -3.14 17.47
CA CYS A 62 -10.54 -2.69 18.15
C CYS A 62 -11.53 -3.83 18.45
N SER A 63 -11.51 -4.89 17.63
CA SER A 63 -12.34 -6.08 17.80
C SER A 63 -11.55 -7.36 17.51
N GLY A 64 -12.03 -8.50 18.03
CA GLY A 64 -11.49 -9.81 17.67
C GLY A 64 -11.74 -10.17 16.20
N GLY A 65 -12.79 -9.62 15.58
CA GLY A 65 -13.07 -9.77 14.16
C GLY A 65 -12.00 -9.12 13.29
N HIS A 66 -11.59 -7.88 13.61
CA HIS A 66 -10.52 -7.19 12.88
C HIS A 66 -9.18 -7.91 13.00
N ARG A 67 -8.88 -8.49 14.17
CA ARG A 67 -7.67 -9.32 14.33
C ARG A 67 -7.68 -10.52 13.39
N LYS A 68 -8.77 -11.30 13.38
CA LYS A 68 -8.93 -12.46 12.48
C LYS A 68 -8.91 -12.06 11.01
N TYR A 69 -9.46 -10.89 10.69
CA TYR A 69 -9.44 -10.38 9.31
C TYR A 69 -8.05 -9.93 8.88
N ALA A 70 -7.29 -9.26 9.75
CA ALA A 70 -5.90 -8.92 9.50
C ALA A 70 -5.04 -10.18 9.30
N GLU A 71 -5.21 -11.20 10.14
CA GLU A 71 -4.58 -12.52 9.97
C GLU A 71 -4.92 -13.15 8.61
N LYS A 72 -6.19 -13.10 8.19
CA LYS A 72 -6.64 -13.61 6.90
C LYS A 72 -5.99 -12.87 5.74
N LEU A 73 -6.00 -11.54 5.76
CA LEU A 73 -5.38 -10.71 4.72
C LEU A 73 -3.87 -10.92 4.66
N SER A 74 -3.20 -11.10 5.81
CA SER A 74 -1.77 -11.39 5.86
C SER A 74 -1.37 -12.73 5.23
N ARG A 75 -2.33 -13.63 4.98
CA ARG A 75 -2.13 -14.89 4.27
C ARG A 75 -2.48 -14.83 2.78
N ALA A 76 -2.92 -13.67 2.27
CA ALA A 76 -3.20 -13.51 0.85
C ALA A 76 -1.92 -13.65 0.00
N ASN A 77 -2.08 -14.09 -1.24
CA ASN A 77 -1.00 -14.33 -2.21
C ASN A 77 -0.83 -13.21 -3.24
N HIS A 78 -1.55 -12.10 -3.05
CA HIS A 78 -1.45 -10.88 -3.86
C HIS A 78 -1.11 -9.72 -2.93
N ALA A 79 -0.39 -8.73 -3.44
CA ALA A 79 -0.04 -7.52 -2.71
C ALA A 79 -1.28 -6.67 -2.40
N PHE A 80 -1.24 -5.95 -1.28
CA PHE A 80 -2.28 -4.98 -0.96
C PHE A 80 -2.15 -3.78 -1.91
N HIS A 81 -3.20 -3.50 -2.69
CA HIS A 81 -3.19 -2.41 -3.67
C HIS A 81 -3.80 -1.14 -3.08
N HIS A 82 -2.99 -0.08 -3.01
CA HIS A 82 -3.44 1.27 -2.70
C HIS A 82 -3.70 2.02 -4.00
N PHE A 83 -4.97 2.05 -4.43
CA PHE A 83 -5.41 2.78 -5.61
C PHE A 83 -5.01 4.26 -5.51
N GLU A 84 -4.65 4.85 -6.66
CA GLU A 84 -4.14 6.24 -6.79
C GLU A 84 -2.81 6.53 -6.08
N GLY A 85 -2.28 5.54 -5.38
CA GLY A 85 -1.09 5.67 -4.55
C GLY A 85 -1.27 6.57 -3.33
N PHE A 86 -0.20 6.72 -2.57
CA PHE A 86 -0.16 7.62 -1.42
C PHE A 86 -0.17 9.08 -1.87
N THR A 87 -0.75 9.99 -1.09
CA THR A 87 -0.74 11.42 -1.44
C THR A 87 0.69 12.00 -1.51
N GLY A 88 1.62 11.49 -0.69
CA GLY A 88 3.02 11.87 -0.73
C GLY A 88 3.92 10.99 0.15
N PRO A 89 5.25 11.25 0.13
CA PRO A 89 6.23 10.46 0.88
C PRO A 89 5.98 10.44 2.39
N ALA A 90 5.53 11.55 2.98
CA ALA A 90 5.23 11.63 4.40
C ALA A 90 4.10 10.66 4.80
N ASN A 91 2.99 10.69 4.05
CA ASN A 91 1.84 9.81 4.28
C ASN A 91 2.22 8.33 4.16
N ARG A 92 2.91 7.97 3.06
CA ARG A 92 3.46 6.62 2.85
C ARG A 92 4.35 6.20 4.00
N ASN A 93 5.32 7.03 4.36
CA ASN A 93 6.32 6.70 5.37
C ASN A 93 5.67 6.44 6.73
N ILE A 94 4.72 7.27 7.17
CA ILE A 94 4.06 7.05 8.47
C ILE A 94 3.29 5.72 8.47
N ILE A 95 2.56 5.41 7.39
CA ILE A 95 1.83 4.14 7.28
C ILE A 95 2.80 2.96 7.29
N CYS A 96 3.85 3.00 6.47
CA CYS A 96 4.83 1.93 6.36
C CYS A 96 5.67 1.75 7.63
N PHE A 97 6.07 2.83 8.31
CA PHE A 97 6.80 2.77 9.59
C PHE A 97 5.95 2.15 10.68
N SER A 98 4.72 2.66 10.89
CA SER A 98 3.78 2.08 11.84
C SER A 98 3.58 0.60 11.59
N SER A 99 3.40 0.23 10.33
CA SER A 99 3.11 -1.15 9.95
C SER A 99 4.30 -2.07 10.18
N VAL A 100 5.52 -1.69 9.76
CA VAL A 100 6.70 -2.54 9.97
C VAL A 100 7.07 -2.67 11.44
N VAL A 101 6.83 -1.63 12.26
CA VAL A 101 7.01 -1.70 13.72
C VAL A 101 6.03 -2.69 14.33
N LEU A 102 4.74 -2.60 14.01
CA LEU A 102 3.73 -3.57 14.47
C LEU A 102 4.07 -5.00 14.01
N MET A 103 4.50 -5.18 12.76
CA MET A 103 4.92 -6.48 12.26
C MET A 103 6.15 -7.03 13.01
N SER A 104 7.07 -6.17 13.47
CA SER A 104 8.24 -6.56 14.29
C SER A 104 7.87 -6.99 15.72
N GLU A 105 6.60 -6.82 16.09
CA GLU A 105 6.00 -7.26 17.35
C GLU A 105 5.01 -8.42 17.12
N ASP A 106 5.08 -9.08 15.96
CA ASP A 106 4.19 -10.17 15.53
C ASP A 106 2.70 -9.77 15.48
N ILE A 107 2.42 -8.50 15.18
CA ILE A 107 1.06 -7.98 15.03
C ILE A 107 0.68 -7.96 13.54
N HIS A 108 -0.35 -8.72 13.19
CA HIS A 108 -0.93 -8.69 11.85
C HIS A 108 -1.65 -7.36 11.57
N VAL A 109 -1.15 -6.63 10.57
CA VAL A 109 -1.70 -5.35 10.09
C VAL A 109 -2.58 -5.49 8.85
N GLY A 110 -2.68 -6.70 8.31
CA GLY A 110 -3.43 -7.00 7.08
C GLY A 110 -2.60 -6.91 5.80
N PHE A 111 -1.28 -6.74 5.89
CA PHE A 111 -0.42 -6.85 4.73
C PHE A 111 -0.05 -8.32 4.44
N PRO A 112 -0.16 -8.74 3.17
CA PRO A 112 0.14 -10.10 2.73
C PRO A 112 1.63 -10.40 2.87
N HIS A 113 1.96 -11.56 3.41
CA HIS A 113 3.32 -12.09 3.37
C HIS A 113 3.48 -12.96 2.13
N LEU A 114 4.05 -12.38 1.08
CA LEU A 114 4.21 -13.05 -0.19
C LEU A 114 5.36 -14.06 -0.13
N LYS A 115 5.23 -15.15 -0.86
CA LYS A 115 6.21 -16.26 -0.89
C LYS A 115 6.72 -16.58 -2.28
N ASP A 116 6.27 -15.82 -3.29
CA ASP A 116 6.71 -16.05 -4.66
C ASP A 116 8.19 -15.65 -4.81
N PRO A 117 9.09 -16.59 -5.12
CA PRO A 117 10.52 -16.30 -5.27
C PRO A 117 10.80 -15.36 -6.44
N LYS A 118 9.83 -15.16 -7.34
CA LYS A 118 9.98 -14.36 -8.56
C LYS A 118 9.69 -12.87 -8.38
N ILE A 119 9.26 -12.44 -7.19
CA ILE A 119 8.86 -11.04 -6.93
C ILE A 119 9.90 -10.03 -7.39
N PHE A 120 11.19 -10.30 -7.16
CA PHE A 120 12.29 -9.41 -7.52
C PHE A 120 13.07 -9.84 -8.77
N THR A 121 12.73 -10.97 -9.38
CA THR A 121 13.42 -11.48 -10.59
C THR A 121 12.53 -11.46 -11.83
N THR A 122 11.26 -11.09 -11.69
CA THR A 122 10.29 -10.89 -12.79
C THR A 122 9.75 -9.46 -12.76
N TYR A 123 9.36 -8.92 -13.91
CA TYR A 123 8.77 -7.59 -13.98
C TYR A 123 7.48 -7.50 -13.15
N PRO A 124 7.20 -6.39 -12.45
CA PRO A 124 5.95 -6.25 -11.73
C PRO A 124 4.70 -6.42 -12.60
N TRP A 125 4.69 -5.85 -13.81
CA TRP A 125 3.57 -5.97 -14.76
C TRP A 125 3.43 -7.35 -15.40
N ALA A 126 4.45 -8.20 -15.28
CA ALA A 126 4.39 -9.61 -15.70
C ALA A 126 3.92 -10.54 -14.56
N GLN A 127 3.51 -9.98 -13.42
CA GLN A 127 3.02 -10.73 -12.25
C GLN A 127 1.57 -10.35 -11.90
N PRO A 128 0.59 -10.55 -12.81
CA PRO A 128 -0.79 -10.11 -12.60
C PRO A 128 -1.48 -10.81 -11.42
N LYS A 129 -1.03 -12.01 -11.04
CA LYS A 129 -1.55 -12.71 -9.84
C LYS A 129 -1.08 -12.10 -8.53
N VAL A 130 0.01 -11.34 -8.55
CA VAL A 130 0.62 -10.72 -7.37
C VAL A 130 0.22 -9.25 -7.26
N PHE A 131 0.37 -8.48 -8.33
CA PHE A 131 0.13 -7.03 -8.32
C PHE A 131 -1.19 -6.62 -8.98
N CYS A 132 -1.99 -7.56 -9.49
CA CYS A 132 -3.31 -7.30 -10.08
C CYS A 132 -3.31 -6.18 -11.14
N THR A 133 -2.22 -6.05 -11.91
CA THR A 133 -2.08 -5.01 -12.93
C THR A 133 -1.43 -5.55 -14.20
N THR A 134 -2.03 -5.28 -15.35
CA THR A 134 -1.44 -5.47 -16.68
C THR A 134 -1.14 -4.13 -17.36
N LYS A 135 -1.88 -3.07 -16.99
CA LYS A 135 -1.66 -1.67 -17.39
C LYS A 135 -1.84 -0.79 -16.15
N PRO A 136 -0.76 -0.39 -15.47
CA PRO A 136 -0.89 0.38 -14.25
C PRO A 136 -1.54 1.76 -14.52
N PRO A 137 -2.36 2.27 -13.58
CA PRO A 137 -2.94 3.62 -13.64
C PRO A 137 -1.84 4.69 -13.61
N GLN A 138 -2.24 5.97 -13.67
CA GLN A 138 -1.29 7.10 -13.62
C GLN A 138 -0.33 7.00 -12.42
N ARG A 139 -0.86 6.58 -11.28
CA ARG A 139 -0.12 6.35 -10.03
C ARG A 139 -0.75 5.21 -9.23
N CYS A 140 0.08 4.35 -8.67
CA CYS A 140 -0.36 3.24 -7.81
C CYS A 140 0.76 2.77 -6.89
N ASP A 141 0.36 2.24 -5.74
CA ASP A 141 1.25 1.66 -4.75
C ASP A 141 0.77 0.27 -4.32
N TRP A 142 1.70 -0.66 -4.13
CA TRP A 142 1.45 -2.01 -3.64
C TRP A 142 2.29 -2.28 -2.40
N LEU A 143 1.63 -2.78 -1.36
CA LEU A 143 2.23 -3.08 -0.07
C LEU A 143 2.24 -4.58 0.18
N PHE A 144 3.40 -5.11 0.55
CA PHE A 144 3.56 -6.52 0.85
C PHE A 144 4.74 -6.78 1.77
N SER A 145 4.64 -7.80 2.60
CA SER A 145 5.77 -8.34 3.35
C SER A 145 6.48 -9.40 2.52
N TYR A 146 7.80 -9.39 2.55
CA TYR A 146 8.66 -10.39 1.93
C TYR A 146 10.00 -10.43 2.65
N LYS A 147 10.64 -11.59 2.73
CA LYS A 147 11.98 -11.71 3.32
C LYS A 147 13.01 -11.13 2.34
N PRO A 148 13.76 -10.07 2.69
CA PRO A 148 14.66 -9.45 1.73
C PRO A 148 15.71 -10.43 1.21
N PRO A 149 15.90 -10.50 -0.12
CA PRO A 149 16.92 -11.37 -0.69
C PRO A 149 18.31 -10.85 -0.29
N THR A 150 19.28 -11.77 -0.22
CA THR A 150 20.69 -11.41 0.02
C THR A 150 21.26 -10.60 -1.15
N VAL A 151 20.82 -10.92 -2.37
CA VAL A 151 21.20 -10.25 -3.61
C VAL A 151 19.94 -10.03 -4.45
N TYR A 152 19.78 -8.81 -4.97
CA TYR A 152 18.76 -8.54 -5.98
C TYR A 152 19.36 -8.85 -7.35
N HIS A 153 18.98 -10.00 -7.90
CA HIS A 153 19.43 -10.43 -9.22
C HIS A 153 18.81 -9.55 -10.33
N ALA A 154 19.38 -9.65 -11.54
CA ALA A 154 18.78 -9.07 -12.73
C ALA A 154 17.36 -9.63 -12.94
N ILE A 155 16.48 -8.79 -13.50
CA ILE A 155 15.13 -9.18 -13.85
C ILE A 155 15.17 -9.79 -15.25
N SER A 156 14.88 -11.09 -15.34
CA SER A 156 15.02 -11.84 -16.58
C SER A 156 13.96 -12.92 -16.68
N PRO A 157 13.50 -13.20 -17.90
CA PRO A 157 13.68 -14.55 -18.40
C PRO A 157 14.67 -14.65 -19.58
N SER A 158 15.02 -13.55 -20.27
CA SER A 158 16.05 -13.56 -21.32
C SER A 158 17.35 -12.86 -20.86
N THR A 159 18.49 -13.45 -21.20
CA THR A 159 19.85 -12.90 -20.97
C THR A 159 20.14 -11.64 -21.80
N GLU A 160 19.16 -11.18 -22.58
CA GLU A 160 19.32 -10.11 -23.57
C GLU A 160 18.92 -8.73 -23.02
N LEU A 161 18.08 -8.68 -22.00
CA LEU A 161 17.63 -7.43 -21.37
C LEU A 161 18.48 -7.11 -20.14
N ASP A 162 19.14 -5.95 -20.16
CA ASP A 162 19.78 -5.40 -18.96
C ASP A 162 18.75 -4.60 -18.16
N ILE A 163 17.98 -5.28 -17.32
CA ILE A 163 17.01 -4.66 -16.42
C ILE A 163 17.24 -5.21 -15.02
N HIS A 164 17.39 -4.30 -14.05
CA HIS A 164 17.73 -4.69 -12.70
C HIS A 164 17.22 -3.66 -11.68
N TRP A 165 17.10 -4.10 -10.42
CA TRP A 165 16.84 -3.19 -9.32
C TRP A 165 18.14 -2.45 -8.96
N LYS A 166 18.19 -1.15 -9.21
CA LYS A 166 19.28 -0.28 -8.71
C LYS A 166 19.01 0.05 -7.25
N LEU A 167 19.84 -0.47 -6.35
CA LEU A 167 19.72 -0.22 -4.91
C LEU A 167 20.31 1.15 -4.54
N GLY A 168 19.57 1.89 -3.72
CA GLY A 168 20.06 3.05 -3.00
C GLY A 168 20.68 2.68 -1.66
N SER A 169 21.32 3.66 -1.03
CA SER A 169 21.87 3.52 0.32
C SER A 169 20.78 3.23 1.35
N LYS A 170 21.08 2.34 2.30
CA LYS A 170 20.23 2.13 3.47
C LYS A 170 20.34 3.35 4.40
N ARG A 171 19.20 3.87 4.83
CA ARG A 171 19.12 5.01 5.75
C ARG A 171 18.37 4.59 7.01
N PRO A 172 18.97 4.65 8.20
CA PRO A 172 18.25 4.44 9.44
C PRO A 172 17.35 5.65 9.72
N GLN A 173 16.16 5.39 10.26
CA GLN A 173 15.24 6.41 10.74
C GLN A 173 14.60 5.91 12.03
N VAL A 174 14.62 6.75 13.07
CA VAL A 174 13.97 6.42 14.33
C VAL A 174 12.48 6.74 14.22
N PHE A 175 11.62 5.77 14.56
CA PHE A 175 10.18 5.92 14.61
C PHE A 175 9.62 5.25 15.87
N ASN A 176 8.98 6.03 16.74
CA ASN A 176 8.42 5.56 18.02
C ASN A 176 9.42 4.79 18.91
N GLY A 177 10.71 5.17 18.89
CA GLY A 177 11.77 4.49 19.63
C GLY A 177 12.34 3.24 18.95
N HIS A 178 11.85 2.88 17.77
CA HIS A 178 12.39 1.80 16.96
C HIS A 178 13.27 2.36 15.84
N GLU A 179 14.41 1.74 15.58
CA GLU A 179 15.16 1.99 14.36
C GLU A 179 14.50 1.26 13.17
N VAL A 180 14.11 2.02 12.15
CA VAL A 180 13.61 1.51 10.88
C VAL A 180 14.62 1.83 9.79
N LYS A 181 15.12 0.79 9.11
CA LYS A 181 16.03 0.94 7.97
C LYS A 181 15.22 1.06 6.69
N ILE A 182 15.50 2.10 5.91
CA ILE A 182 14.83 2.39 4.65
C ILE A 182 15.81 2.18 3.51
N GLN A 183 15.40 1.46 2.48
CA GLN A 183 16.17 1.32 1.25
C GLN A 183 15.30 1.57 0.04
N ASN A 184 15.67 2.57 -0.76
CA ASN A 184 15.02 2.83 -2.03
C ASN A 184 15.65 1.94 -3.11
N MET A 185 14.83 1.40 -3.98
CA MET A 185 15.24 0.68 -5.19
C MET A 185 14.50 1.29 -6.36
N THR A 186 15.19 1.46 -7.48
CA THR A 186 14.59 1.94 -8.72
C THR A 186 14.81 0.90 -9.80
N LEU A 187 13.78 0.61 -10.58
CA LEU A 187 13.92 -0.26 -11.73
C LEU A 187 14.77 0.46 -12.78
N SER A 188 15.95 -0.08 -13.07
CA SER A 188 16.88 0.49 -14.03
C SER A 188 16.86 -0.30 -15.33
N PHE A 189 16.97 0.41 -16.44
CA PHE A 189 17.03 -0.13 -17.79
C PHE A 189 18.37 0.26 -18.38
N GLY A 190 19.16 -0.73 -18.79
CA GLY A 190 20.45 -0.56 -19.44
C GLY A 190 20.33 0.04 -20.84
N THR A 191 21.46 0.25 -21.51
CA THR A 191 21.55 1.02 -22.77
C THR A 191 21.11 0.27 -24.02
N ARG A 192 20.81 -1.03 -23.92
CA ARG A 192 20.37 -1.86 -25.05
C ARG A 192 19.05 -1.36 -25.62
N LYS A 193 18.87 -1.49 -26.93
CA LYS A 193 17.71 -0.98 -27.68
C LYS A 193 16.41 -1.56 -27.12
N GLU A 194 16.36 -2.87 -26.92
CA GLU A 194 15.19 -3.60 -26.42
C GLU A 194 14.83 -3.17 -25.00
N SER A 195 15.82 -2.92 -24.14
CA SER A 195 15.61 -2.36 -22.79
C SER A 195 15.00 -0.96 -22.85
N GLN A 196 15.44 -0.11 -23.80
CA GLN A 196 14.90 1.24 -23.96
C GLN A 196 13.49 1.23 -24.58
N GLU A 197 13.22 0.33 -25.52
CA GLU A 197 11.88 0.12 -26.09
C GLU A 197 10.88 -0.31 -25.01
N LEU A 198 11.25 -1.29 -24.17
CA LEU A 198 10.40 -1.71 -23.05
C LEU A 198 10.19 -0.58 -22.04
N LYS A 199 11.23 0.22 -21.75
CA LYS A 199 11.10 1.40 -20.89
C LYS A 199 10.11 2.42 -21.48
N ALA A 200 10.17 2.65 -22.78
CA ALA A 200 9.26 3.55 -23.49
C ALA A 200 7.81 3.02 -23.49
N GLU A 201 7.63 1.72 -23.71
CA GLU A 201 6.31 1.05 -23.65
C GLU A 201 5.66 1.17 -22.26
N GLN A 202 6.45 0.99 -21.20
CA GLN A 202 5.95 1.16 -19.84
C GLN A 202 5.54 2.60 -19.54
N GLY A 203 6.19 3.59 -20.17
CA GLY A 203 5.82 4.99 -20.09
C GLY A 203 5.79 5.54 -18.66
N GLY A 204 6.65 5.03 -17.77
CA GLY A 204 6.65 5.41 -16.35
C GLY A 204 7.85 4.90 -15.56
N LYS A 205 7.89 5.27 -14.27
CA LYS A 205 8.96 4.93 -13.33
C LYS A 205 8.45 3.96 -12.28
N TRP A 206 9.15 2.82 -12.15
CA TRP A 206 8.94 1.86 -11.09
C TRP A 206 9.96 2.09 -9.96
N THR A 207 9.46 2.24 -8.74
CA THR A 207 10.28 2.35 -7.53
C THR A 207 9.79 1.36 -6.50
N CYS A 208 10.68 0.84 -5.67
CA CYS A 208 10.32 -0.03 -4.57
C CYS A 208 11.06 0.43 -3.32
N ILE A 209 10.36 0.60 -2.20
CA ILE A 209 10.96 1.02 -0.94
C ILE A 209 10.82 -0.10 0.06
N LEU A 210 11.96 -0.54 0.58
CA LEU A 210 12.03 -1.51 1.67
C LEU A 210 12.10 -0.76 3.00
N TYR A 211 11.16 -1.09 3.89
CA TYR A 211 11.15 -0.71 5.30
C TYR A 211 11.49 -1.94 6.14
N GLN A 212 12.52 -1.88 6.97
CA GLN A 212 12.93 -2.99 7.85
C GLN A 212 12.99 -2.55 9.30
N CYS A 213 12.39 -3.32 10.19
CA CYS A 213 12.53 -3.14 11.64
C CYS A 213 12.70 -4.52 12.28
N LYS A 214 13.82 -4.74 12.98
CA LYS A 214 14.24 -6.06 13.45
C LYS A 214 14.23 -7.08 12.30
N ASP A 215 13.45 -8.14 12.42
CA ASP A 215 13.23 -9.21 11.45
C ASP A 215 12.06 -8.94 10.48
N ALA A 216 11.19 -7.96 10.78
CA ALA A 216 10.09 -7.59 9.91
C ALA A 216 10.56 -6.76 8.71
N SER A 217 9.95 -7.04 7.56
CA SER A 217 10.21 -6.33 6.30
C SER A 217 8.91 -6.07 5.55
N LEU A 218 8.75 -4.83 5.10
CA LEU A 218 7.62 -4.34 4.33
C LEU A 218 8.13 -3.62 3.08
N TYR A 219 7.59 -3.96 1.93
CA TYR A 219 7.87 -3.32 0.66
C TYR A 219 6.69 -2.45 0.23
N CYS A 220 7.01 -1.27 -0.29
CA CYS A 220 6.10 -0.41 -1.03
C CYS A 220 6.61 -0.31 -2.46
N LEU A 221 6.00 -1.07 -3.37
CA LEU A 221 6.23 -0.95 -4.81
C LEU A 221 5.33 0.16 -5.35
N SER A 222 5.88 1.05 -6.16
CA SER A 222 5.18 2.20 -6.71
C SER A 222 5.41 2.30 -8.21
N PHE A 223 4.38 2.72 -8.94
CA PHE A 223 4.48 3.13 -10.33
C PHE A 223 3.91 4.53 -10.53
N ALA A 224 4.58 5.32 -11.36
CA ALA A 224 4.10 6.64 -11.80
C ALA A 224 4.47 6.89 -13.26
N LYS A 225 3.50 7.26 -14.12
CA LYS A 225 3.76 7.57 -15.54
C LYS A 225 4.57 8.85 -15.72
N ASP A 226 4.20 9.91 -15.01
CA ASP A 226 4.82 11.23 -15.15
C ASP A 226 5.87 11.49 -14.05
N ALA A 227 7.07 10.95 -14.24
CA ALA A 227 8.18 11.08 -13.29
C ALA A 227 8.58 12.55 -12.98
N LYS A 228 8.25 13.51 -13.87
CA LYS A 228 8.48 14.94 -13.65
C LYS A 228 7.78 15.47 -12.39
N THR A 229 6.66 14.86 -11.98
CA THR A 229 5.90 15.23 -10.79
C THR A 229 6.39 14.49 -9.54
N LEU A 230 6.98 13.30 -9.70
CA LEU A 230 7.44 12.48 -8.57
C LEU A 230 8.83 12.90 -8.05
N ASP A 231 9.76 13.25 -8.93
CA ASP A 231 11.14 13.58 -8.53
C ASP A 231 11.24 14.91 -7.75
N LYS A 232 10.34 15.88 -7.99
CA LYS A 232 10.20 17.07 -7.12
C LYS A 232 9.81 16.69 -5.69
N ASN A 233 8.87 15.77 -5.53
CA ASN A 233 8.35 15.34 -4.23
C ASN A 233 9.28 14.40 -3.47
N ILE A 234 10.14 13.62 -4.16
CA ILE A 234 11.14 12.76 -3.52
C ILE A 234 12.40 13.56 -3.13
N ALA A 235 12.80 14.55 -3.94
CA ALA A 235 13.96 15.40 -3.65
C ALA A 235 13.71 16.41 -2.52
N GLN A 236 12.47 16.91 -2.36
CA GLN A 236 12.10 17.89 -1.33
C GLN A 236 11.69 17.26 0.02
N GLY A 237 12.29 16.13 0.39
CA GLY A 237 12.18 15.57 1.76
C GLY A 237 12.86 16.40 2.85
N GLN A 238 12.99 17.72 2.67
CA GLN A 238 13.44 18.72 3.63
C GLN A 238 12.66 20.03 3.36
N GLY A 239 11.89 20.49 4.35
CA GLY A 239 11.46 21.89 4.46
C GLY A 239 10.11 22.26 3.83
N ASP A 240 9.16 22.55 4.72
CA ASP A 240 8.05 23.51 4.63
C ASP A 240 6.87 23.32 3.67
N GLY A 241 5.68 23.46 4.27
CA GLY A 241 4.38 23.21 3.67
C GLY A 241 3.83 24.38 2.88
N ALA A 242 3.23 24.05 1.74
CA ALA A 242 2.00 24.61 1.20
C ALA A 242 1.62 23.75 -0.02
N ALA A 243 0.62 22.87 0.14
CA ALA A 243 0.06 22.11 -0.97
C ALA A 243 -1.09 22.92 -1.57
N ASN A 244 -0.99 23.25 -2.86
CA ASN A 244 -2.15 23.67 -3.66
C ASN A 244 -3.03 22.44 -3.90
N GLU A 245 -4.26 22.49 -3.40
CA GLU A 245 -5.27 21.45 -3.57
C GLU A 245 -6.07 21.71 -4.85
N ASP A 246 -5.85 20.90 -5.89
CA ASP A 246 -6.83 20.77 -6.97
C ASP A 246 -7.95 19.83 -6.49
N ILE A 247 -9.03 20.44 -6.02
CA ILE A 247 -10.21 19.75 -5.49
C ILE A 247 -11.11 19.36 -6.66
N HIS A 248 -11.28 18.06 -6.89
CA HIS A 248 -12.32 17.54 -7.78
C HIS A 248 -13.69 17.80 -7.16
N ARG A 249 -14.40 18.82 -7.62
CA ARG A 249 -15.64 19.33 -6.97
C ARG A 249 -16.90 18.49 -7.25
N ASP A 250 -16.83 17.51 -8.15
CA ASP A 250 -18.01 16.73 -8.56
C ASP A 250 -17.80 15.21 -8.60
N LEU A 251 -17.24 14.64 -7.53
CA LEU A 251 -17.20 13.18 -7.33
C LEU A 251 -18.45 12.72 -6.57
N ASN A 252 -19.36 12.04 -7.26
CA ASN A 252 -20.54 11.42 -6.66
C ASN A 252 -20.63 9.90 -6.96
N CYS A 253 -21.52 9.20 -6.25
CA CYS A 253 -21.56 7.73 -6.19
C CYS A 253 -21.93 7.04 -7.50
N SER A 254 -22.37 7.80 -8.50
CA SER A 254 -22.71 7.31 -9.83
C SER A 254 -21.46 6.93 -10.63
N ASN A 255 -20.28 7.38 -10.18
CA ASN A 255 -19.05 7.34 -10.96
C ASN A 255 -18.00 6.39 -10.38
N VAL A 256 -18.36 5.43 -9.50
CA VAL A 256 -17.42 4.49 -8.87
C VAL A 256 -17.92 3.04 -8.98
N PHE A 257 -17.13 2.19 -9.62
CA PHE A 257 -17.43 0.78 -9.87
C PHE A 257 -16.45 -0.12 -9.10
N VAL A 258 -16.96 -1.06 -8.29
CA VAL A 258 -16.15 -2.02 -7.51
C VAL A 258 -16.37 -3.44 -8.03
N ASN A 259 -15.29 -4.17 -8.30
CA ASN A 259 -15.31 -5.60 -8.62
C ASN A 259 -14.67 -6.40 -7.48
N GLY A 260 -15.52 -6.96 -6.61
CA GLY A 260 -15.10 -7.71 -5.42
C GLY A 260 -14.46 -9.07 -5.68
N ASN A 261 -14.50 -9.60 -6.91
CA ASN A 261 -13.86 -10.88 -7.24
C ASN A 261 -12.35 -10.77 -7.48
N ILE A 262 -11.90 -9.57 -7.86
CA ILE A 262 -10.49 -9.27 -8.17
C ILE A 262 -9.93 -8.11 -7.32
N GLY A 263 -10.75 -7.56 -6.41
CA GLY A 263 -10.37 -6.44 -5.55
C GLY A 263 -10.11 -5.14 -6.30
N GLN A 264 -10.81 -4.90 -7.42
CA GLN A 264 -10.61 -3.70 -8.25
C GLN A 264 -11.65 -2.62 -7.95
N VAL A 265 -11.22 -1.35 -7.92
CA VAL A 265 -12.11 -0.18 -7.93
C VAL A 265 -11.76 0.68 -9.16
N LYS A 266 -12.77 1.13 -9.91
CA LYS A 266 -12.64 2.06 -11.05
C LYS A 266 -13.50 3.30 -10.79
N ILE A 267 -13.00 4.47 -11.19
CA ILE A 267 -13.77 5.72 -11.23
C ILE A 267 -14.08 6.02 -12.69
N GLY A 268 -15.34 6.33 -13.01
CA GLY A 268 -15.78 6.70 -14.35
C GLY A 268 -16.78 7.83 -14.30
N ASP A 269 -16.34 9.03 -14.66
CA ASP A 269 -16.97 10.00 -15.56
C ASP A 269 -16.01 11.20 -15.68
N THR A 270 -15.61 11.59 -16.89
CA THR A 270 -14.75 12.78 -17.12
C THR A 270 -15.48 13.72 -18.05
N SER A 271 -16.55 14.34 -17.57
CA SER A 271 -17.13 15.48 -18.26
C SER A 271 -16.23 16.70 -18.08
N GLU A 272 -15.53 17.09 -19.15
CA GLU A 272 -14.85 18.38 -19.28
C GLU A 272 -15.83 19.52 -18.99
N VAL A 273 -15.53 20.38 -18.01
CA VAL A 273 -16.09 21.72 -17.96
C VAL A 273 -15.06 22.66 -18.57
N LYS A 274 -15.28 23.06 -19.83
CA LYS A 274 -14.59 24.20 -20.43
C LYS A 274 -15.12 25.48 -19.77
N LEU A 275 -14.20 26.28 -19.22
CA LEU A 275 -14.43 27.70 -18.97
C LEU A 275 -14.29 28.47 -20.29
#